data_AF-A0A3B6TXE0-F1
#
_entry.id   AF-A0A3B6TXE0-F1
#
_cell.length_a   1.000
_cell.length_b   1.000
_cell.length_c   1.000
_cell.angle_alpha   90.00
_cell.angle_beta   90.00
_cell.angle_gamma   90.00
#
_symmetry.space_group_name_H-M   'P 1'
#
loop_
_entity.id
_entity.type
_entity.pdbx_description
1 polymer ?
#
loop_
_entity_poly.entity_id
_entity_poly.type
_entity_poly.pdbx_seq_one_letter_code
_entity_poly.pdbx_strand_id
1 'polypeptide(L)'
;MKRERKMRTPPMIMVKIILLLLLVLAPFRKAAASTDCPGVLSLDGSSACGEACGTKLLQDLCIHVMIWGGVDMSGSHKEGATRYVILAARFAVVSMDATRLAARNQLSQNTLLSSQERDAYQGCLNDYAAARGSIDRVANEMLPDCRFVGVADEFARGVKSLESCWIRLMRPPLRSTPLYDLVWADRYKLLLIHLLDGKLY
;
A
#
# COMPACT_ATOMS: atom_id res chain seq x y z
N MET A 1 -41.78 10.02 -41.88
CA MET A 1 -40.45 9.37 -41.78
C MET A 1 -39.68 9.99 -40.62
N LYS A 2 -39.12 9.15 -39.75
CA LYS A 2 -38.85 9.37 -38.30
C LYS A 2 -37.56 10.17 -38.08
N ARG A 3 -37.60 11.28 -37.31
CA ARG A 3 -36.39 11.98 -36.80
C ARG A 3 -35.82 11.21 -35.62
N GLU A 4 -34.63 10.63 -35.78
CA GLU A 4 -33.89 10.02 -34.67
C GLU A 4 -33.28 11.11 -33.78
N ARG A 5 -33.72 11.16 -32.51
CA ARG A 5 -33.13 12.00 -31.47
C ARG A 5 -31.88 11.28 -30.93
N LYS A 6 -30.70 11.74 -31.34
CA LYS A 6 -29.42 11.34 -30.73
C LYS A 6 -29.37 11.91 -29.30
N MET A 7 -29.64 11.07 -28.31
CA MET A 7 -29.53 11.42 -26.90
C MET A 7 -28.04 11.57 -26.54
N ARG A 8 -27.56 12.81 -26.44
CA ARG A 8 -26.26 13.12 -25.84
C ARG A 8 -26.41 13.04 -24.33
N THR A 9 -25.84 12.02 -23.72
CA THR A 9 -25.65 11.96 -22.26
C THR A 9 -24.59 12.99 -21.85
N PRO A 10 -24.87 13.91 -20.92
CA PRO A 10 -23.89 14.87 -20.44
C PRO A 10 -22.77 14.18 -19.65
N PRO A 11 -21.51 14.69 -19.73
CA PRO A 11 -20.32 14.05 -19.14
C PRO A 11 -20.39 13.86 -17.62
N MET A 12 -21.22 14.65 -16.93
CA MET A 12 -21.44 14.55 -15.48
C MET A 12 -22.19 13.28 -15.04
N ILE A 13 -22.99 12.66 -15.91
CA ILE A 13 -23.72 11.42 -15.59
C ILE A 13 -22.76 10.22 -15.68
N MET A 14 -21.84 10.23 -16.65
CA MET A 14 -20.77 9.23 -16.78
C MET A 14 -19.83 9.23 -15.57
N VAL A 15 -19.41 10.40 -15.07
CA VAL A 15 -18.54 10.50 -13.87
C VAL A 15 -19.24 9.97 -12.62
N LYS A 16 -20.54 10.23 -12.46
CA LYS A 16 -21.33 9.71 -11.34
C LYS A 16 -21.51 8.20 -11.41
N ILE A 17 -21.72 7.65 -12.61
CA ILE A 17 -21.84 6.19 -12.81
C ILE A 17 -20.50 5.50 -12.53
N ILE A 18 -19.36 6.09 -12.91
CA ILE A 18 -18.02 5.58 -12.59
C ILE A 18 -17.74 5.64 -11.08
N LEU A 19 -18.10 6.73 -10.38
CA LEU A 19 -17.99 6.82 -8.93
C LEU A 19 -18.86 5.78 -8.20
N LEU A 20 -20.09 5.56 -8.68
CA LEU A 20 -21.00 4.55 -8.15
C LEU A 20 -20.49 3.12 -8.40
N LEU A 21 -19.90 2.84 -9.57
CA LEU A 21 -19.29 1.54 -9.87
C LEU A 21 -18.03 1.26 -9.03
N LEU A 22 -17.24 2.29 -8.71
CA LEU A 22 -16.10 2.18 -7.78
C LEU A 22 -16.54 1.91 -6.33
N LEU A 23 -17.73 2.38 -5.93
CA LEU A 23 -18.31 2.14 -4.61
C LEU A 23 -18.97 0.75 -4.45
N VAL A 24 -19.32 0.07 -5.54
CA VAL A 24 -20.07 -1.21 -5.54
C VAL A 24 -19.16 -2.43 -5.73
N LEU A 25 -17.86 -2.24 -5.95
CA LEU A 25 -16.85 -3.30 -5.79
C LEU A 25 -16.59 -3.58 -4.30
N ALA A 26 -17.64 -3.91 -3.56
CA ALA A 26 -17.50 -4.56 -2.27
C ALA A 26 -16.81 -5.92 -2.50
N PRO A 27 -15.73 -6.25 -1.79
CA PRO A 27 -15.16 -7.57 -1.90
C PRO A 27 -16.21 -8.57 -1.42
N PHE A 28 -16.52 -9.56 -2.25
CA PHE A 28 -17.15 -10.79 -1.79
C PHE A 28 -16.35 -11.26 -0.58
N ARG A 29 -16.98 -11.22 0.60
CA ARG A 29 -16.44 -11.79 1.83
C ARG A 29 -16.30 -13.29 1.60
N LYS A 30 -15.18 -13.72 1.02
CA LYS A 30 -14.70 -15.07 1.26
C LYS A 30 -14.53 -15.17 2.77
N ALA A 31 -15.15 -16.18 3.37
CA ALA A 31 -14.91 -16.51 4.76
C ALA A 31 -13.38 -16.54 4.95
N ALA A 32 -12.88 -15.56 5.70
CA ALA A 32 -11.47 -15.55 6.05
C ALA A 32 -11.26 -16.82 6.87
N ALA A 33 -10.44 -17.74 6.36
CA ALA A 33 -9.76 -18.68 7.24
C ALA A 33 -9.20 -17.84 8.39
N SER A 34 -9.49 -18.23 9.63
CA SER A 34 -8.97 -17.52 10.80
C SER A 34 -7.48 -17.30 10.60
N THR A 35 -7.09 -16.04 10.57
CA THR A 35 -5.70 -15.58 10.39
C THR A 35 -4.99 -15.54 11.74
N ASP A 36 -5.58 -16.17 12.76
CA ASP A 36 -5.05 -16.21 14.11
C ASP A 36 -4.01 -17.32 14.18
N CYS A 37 -2.76 -16.92 14.04
CA CYS A 37 -1.65 -17.82 14.21
C CYS A 37 -1.49 -18.20 15.70
N PRO A 38 -1.28 -19.49 16.02
CA PRO A 38 -1.06 -19.92 17.39
C PRO A 38 0.11 -19.17 18.04
N GLY A 39 -0.08 -18.74 19.29
CA GLY A 39 0.97 -18.08 20.07
C GLY A 39 1.20 -16.60 19.74
N VAL A 40 0.40 -16.00 18.84
CA VAL A 40 0.47 -14.57 18.55
C VAL A 40 -0.41 -13.78 19.51
N LEU A 41 0.10 -12.62 19.95
CA LEU A 41 -0.63 -11.69 20.79
C LEU A 41 -1.95 -11.24 20.13
N SER A 42 -3.04 -11.29 20.89
CA SER A 42 -4.33 -10.75 20.46
C SER A 42 -4.52 -9.33 20.99
N LEU A 43 -4.70 -8.39 20.06
CA LEU A 43 -4.85 -6.96 20.34
C LEU A 43 -6.12 -6.46 19.66
N ASP A 44 -6.67 -5.38 20.17
CA ASP A 44 -7.64 -4.57 19.42
C ASP A 44 -6.91 -3.60 18.48
N GLY A 45 -7.60 -3.10 17.45
CA GLY A 45 -7.00 -2.23 16.44
C GLY A 45 -6.46 -0.91 17.01
N SER A 46 -7.10 -0.37 18.06
CA SER A 46 -6.65 0.86 18.70
C SER A 46 -5.34 0.67 19.45
N SER A 47 -5.21 -0.46 20.17
CA SER A 47 -3.98 -0.85 20.86
C SER A 47 -2.84 -1.14 19.88
N ALA A 48 -3.14 -1.79 18.75
CA ALA A 48 -2.17 -2.03 17.68
C ALA A 48 -1.60 -0.71 17.10
N CYS A 49 -2.45 0.31 16.98
CA CYS A 49 -2.08 1.66 16.53
C CYS A 49 -1.74 2.65 17.66
N GLY A 50 -1.54 2.18 18.89
CA GLY A 50 -1.32 3.06 20.04
C GLY A 50 -0.08 3.97 19.88
N GLU A 51 0.21 4.79 20.90
CA GLU A 51 1.31 5.78 20.88
C GLU A 51 2.69 5.18 20.52
N ALA A 52 2.85 3.86 20.63
CA ALA A 52 4.03 3.12 20.21
C ALA A 52 4.35 3.16 18.71
N CYS A 53 3.47 3.66 17.83
CA CYS A 53 3.84 4.01 16.46
C CYS A 53 4.84 5.19 16.40
N GLY A 54 5.23 5.76 17.56
CA GLY A 54 6.37 6.66 17.75
C GLY A 54 6.14 8.11 17.31
N THR A 55 5.20 8.34 16.39
CA THR A 55 4.79 9.67 15.93
C THR A 55 3.30 9.70 15.61
N LYS A 56 2.69 10.89 15.70
CA LYS A 56 1.30 11.10 15.29
C LYS A 56 1.06 10.72 13.83
N LEU A 57 2.00 11.01 12.93
CA LEU A 57 1.90 10.67 11.51
C LEU A 57 1.77 9.15 11.28
N LEU A 58 2.59 8.35 11.95
CA LEU A 58 2.54 6.89 11.83
C LEU A 58 1.30 6.30 12.51
N GLN A 59 0.85 6.90 13.61
CA GLN A 59 -0.41 6.54 14.25
C GLN A 59 -1.61 6.81 13.34
N ASP A 60 -1.71 8.01 12.75
CA ASP A 60 -2.78 8.37 11.82
C ASP A 60 -2.77 7.44 10.58
N LEU A 61 -1.57 7.11 10.06
CA LEU A 61 -1.41 6.13 8.99
C LEU A 61 -1.87 4.73 9.41
N CYS A 62 -1.52 4.29 10.62
CA CYS A 62 -1.96 3.02 11.16
C CYS A 62 -3.49 2.95 11.22
N ILE A 63 -4.13 3.95 11.82
CA ILE A 63 -5.59 4.03 11.92
C ILE A 63 -6.23 4.02 10.53
N HIS A 64 -5.67 4.77 9.59
CA HIS A 64 -6.15 4.78 8.20
C HIS A 64 -6.08 3.38 7.56
N VAL A 65 -4.97 2.66 7.74
CA VAL A 65 -4.80 1.28 7.27
C VAL A 65 -5.83 0.35 7.91
N MET A 66 -6.06 0.46 9.23
CA MET A 66 -7.04 -0.36 9.94
C MET A 66 -8.46 -0.13 9.40
N ILE A 67 -8.86 1.13 9.24
CA ILE A 67 -10.17 1.50 8.67
C ILE A 67 -10.28 0.98 7.24
N TRP A 68 -9.24 1.13 6.42
CA TRP A 68 -9.21 0.61 5.05
C TRP A 68 -9.41 -0.92 5.01
N GLY A 69 -8.88 -1.65 5.99
CA GLY A 69 -9.08 -3.10 6.15
C GLY A 69 -10.38 -3.53 6.80
N GLY A 70 -11.23 -2.59 7.21
CA GLY A 70 -12.46 -2.88 7.93
C GLY A 70 -12.25 -3.42 9.34
N VAL A 71 -11.13 -3.07 9.99
CA VAL A 71 -10.89 -3.37 11.40
C VAL A 71 -11.80 -2.49 12.27
N ASP A 72 -12.41 -3.09 13.28
CA ASP A 72 -13.16 -2.35 14.29
C ASP A 72 -12.20 -1.64 15.25
N MET A 73 -12.28 -0.31 15.28
CA MET A 73 -11.47 0.55 16.14
C MET A 73 -12.12 0.86 17.49
N SER A 74 -13.28 0.26 17.81
CA SER A 74 -14.02 0.47 19.07
C SER A 74 -13.35 -0.12 20.31
N GLY A 75 -12.31 -0.95 20.15
CA GLY A 75 -11.62 -1.64 21.24
C GLY A 75 -12.31 -2.92 21.73
N SER A 76 -13.53 -3.22 21.24
CA SER A 76 -14.31 -4.40 21.67
C SER A 76 -13.93 -5.68 20.94
N HIS A 77 -13.40 -5.57 19.72
CA HIS A 77 -12.97 -6.70 18.90
C HIS A 77 -11.45 -6.83 18.93
N LYS A 78 -10.97 -8.05 19.17
CA LYS A 78 -9.55 -8.38 19.15
C LYS A 78 -9.25 -9.38 18.05
N GLU A 79 -8.08 -9.25 17.46
CA GLU A 79 -7.59 -10.10 16.39
C GLU A 79 -6.12 -10.46 16.68
N GLY A 80 -5.62 -11.56 16.12
CA GLY A 80 -4.19 -11.85 16.18
C GLY A 80 -3.39 -10.72 15.51
N ALA A 81 -2.35 -10.23 16.19
CA ALA A 81 -1.57 -9.09 15.71
C ALA A 81 -0.94 -9.31 14.31
N THR A 82 -0.75 -10.56 13.89
CA THR A 82 -0.37 -10.92 12.51
C THR A 82 -1.34 -10.38 11.45
N ARG A 83 -2.64 -10.29 11.75
CA ARG A 83 -3.65 -9.73 10.84
C ARG A 83 -3.39 -8.26 10.53
N TYR A 84 -2.94 -7.48 11.53
CA TYR A 84 -2.58 -6.07 11.37
C TYR A 84 -1.34 -5.89 10.51
N VAL A 85 -0.33 -6.75 10.66
CA VAL A 85 0.88 -6.76 9.82
C VAL A 85 0.52 -7.09 8.37
N ILE A 86 -0.29 -8.15 8.15
CA ILE A 86 -0.80 -8.51 6.82
C ILE A 86 -1.54 -7.33 6.17
N LEU A 87 -2.39 -6.66 6.94
CA LEU A 87 -3.19 -5.54 6.43
C LEU A 87 -2.30 -4.36 6.00
N ALA A 88 -1.34 -3.97 6.84
CA ALA A 88 -0.38 -2.92 6.51
C ALA A 88 0.47 -3.29 5.28
N ALA A 89 0.89 -4.55 5.16
CA ALA A 89 1.64 -5.02 4.00
C ALA A 89 0.81 -5.00 2.71
N ARG A 90 -0.45 -5.42 2.75
CA ARG A 90 -1.38 -5.30 1.61
C ARG A 90 -1.60 -3.85 1.20
N PHE A 91 -1.80 -2.96 2.16
CA PHE A 91 -1.94 -1.54 1.90
C PHE A 91 -0.69 -0.94 1.24
N ALA A 92 0.50 -1.33 1.72
CA ALA A 92 1.76 -0.94 1.12
C ALA A 92 1.89 -1.43 -0.33
N VAL A 93 1.52 -2.68 -0.64
CA VAL A 93 1.52 -3.23 -2.00
C VAL A 93 0.60 -2.44 -2.93
N VAL A 94 -0.62 -2.10 -2.49
CA VAL A 94 -1.55 -1.27 -3.27
C VAL A 94 -0.95 0.11 -3.56
N SER A 95 -0.33 0.73 -2.55
CA SER A 95 0.36 2.02 -2.72
C SER A 95 1.54 1.91 -3.68
N MET A 96 2.32 0.84 -3.60
CA MET A 96 3.44 0.59 -4.51
C MET A 96 2.97 0.45 -5.97
N ASP A 97 1.86 -0.24 -6.21
CA ASP A 97 1.29 -0.36 -7.55
C ASP A 97 0.78 1.01 -8.06
N ALA A 98 0.22 1.85 -7.20
CA ALA A 98 -0.15 3.22 -7.54
C ALA A 98 1.09 4.09 -7.88
N THR A 99 2.17 4.00 -7.11
CA THR A 99 3.42 4.72 -7.39
C THR A 99 4.05 4.27 -8.70
N ARG A 100 4.08 2.97 -8.99
CA ARG A 100 4.55 2.43 -10.28
C ARG A 100 3.70 2.95 -11.44
N LEU A 101 2.38 3.00 -11.28
CA LEU A 101 1.49 3.55 -12.30
C LEU A 101 1.77 5.03 -12.54
N ALA A 102 1.96 5.83 -11.48
CA ALA A 102 2.34 7.23 -11.60
C ALA A 102 3.67 7.42 -12.36
N ALA A 103 4.70 6.63 -12.03
CA ALA A 103 5.98 6.67 -12.72
C ALA A 103 5.87 6.28 -14.21
N ARG A 104 5.08 5.23 -14.54
CA ARG A 104 4.80 4.83 -15.93
C ARG A 104 4.06 5.92 -16.70
N ASN A 105 3.08 6.57 -16.08
CA ASN A 105 2.34 7.66 -16.69
C ASN A 105 3.26 8.83 -17.00
N GLN A 106 4.15 9.20 -16.08
CA GLN A 106 5.16 10.23 -16.36
C GLN A 106 6.08 9.84 -17.52
N LEU A 107 6.61 8.61 -17.54
CA LEU A 107 7.48 8.14 -18.63
C LEU A 107 6.81 8.17 -20.00
N SER A 108 5.51 7.86 -20.06
CA SER A 108 4.75 7.77 -21.31
C SER A 108 4.14 9.10 -21.77
N GLN A 109 3.78 9.98 -20.83
CA GLN A 109 3.01 11.20 -21.14
C GLN A 109 3.85 12.48 -21.03
N ASN A 110 4.92 12.49 -20.23
CA ASN A 110 5.74 13.68 -20.02
C ASN A 110 6.93 13.68 -20.98
N THR A 111 6.78 14.42 -22.08
CA THR A 111 7.84 14.59 -23.09
C THR A 111 8.99 15.48 -22.61
N LEU A 112 8.79 16.25 -21.53
CA LEU A 112 9.77 17.20 -20.99
C LEU A 112 10.72 16.58 -19.96
N LEU A 113 10.55 15.30 -19.60
CA LEU A 113 11.50 14.64 -18.71
C LEU A 113 12.92 14.67 -19.30
N SER A 114 13.86 15.11 -18.49
CA SER A 114 15.29 14.96 -18.76
C SER A 114 15.68 13.49 -18.89
N SER A 115 16.82 13.20 -19.52
CA SER A 115 17.37 11.84 -19.57
C SER A 115 17.57 11.27 -18.16
N GLN A 116 18.09 12.09 -17.25
CA GLN A 116 18.31 11.72 -15.85
C GLN A 116 17.00 11.32 -15.14
N GLU A 117 15.90 12.06 -15.34
CA GLU A 117 14.60 11.70 -14.76
C GLU A 117 14.05 10.41 -15.35
N ARG A 118 14.16 10.21 -16.67
CA ARG A 118 13.71 8.97 -17.32
C ARG A 118 14.47 7.76 -16.78
N ASP A 119 15.80 7.85 -16.71
CA ASP A 119 16.64 6.79 -16.16
C ASP A 119 16.30 6.52 -14.69
N ALA A 120 16.04 7.58 -13.92
CA ALA A 120 15.64 7.45 -12.53
C ALA A 120 14.31 6.71 -12.37
N TYR A 121 13.30 7.09 -13.16
CA TYR A 121 11.97 6.50 -13.10
C TYR A 121 11.99 5.05 -13.59
N GLN A 122 12.74 4.75 -14.66
CA GLN A 122 12.92 3.39 -15.16
C GLN A 122 13.59 2.49 -14.11
N GLY A 123 14.65 2.98 -13.45
CA GLY A 123 15.31 2.27 -12.35
C GLY A 123 14.35 2.00 -11.19
N CYS A 124 13.61 3.04 -10.77
CA CYS A 124 12.59 2.92 -9.74
C CYS A 124 11.49 1.91 -10.08
N LEU A 125 11.07 1.76 -11.34
CA LEU A 125 10.08 0.75 -11.72
C LEU A 125 10.56 -0.69 -11.49
N ASN A 126 11.85 -0.96 -11.67
CA ASN A 126 12.46 -2.25 -11.39
C ASN A 126 12.57 -2.50 -9.88
N ASP A 127 13.08 -1.50 -9.15
CA ASP A 127 13.20 -1.52 -7.69
C ASP A 127 11.83 -1.75 -7.03
N TYR A 128 10.78 -1.08 -7.51
CA TYR A 128 9.41 -1.28 -7.04
C TYR A 128 8.83 -2.64 -7.42
N ALA A 129 9.20 -3.21 -8.57
CA ALA A 129 8.74 -4.55 -8.93
C ALA A 129 9.27 -5.60 -7.93
N ALA A 130 10.55 -5.48 -7.57
CA ALA A 130 11.18 -6.32 -6.55
C ALA A 130 10.57 -6.06 -5.15
N ALA A 131 10.47 -4.79 -4.74
CA ALA A 131 9.90 -4.41 -3.45
C ALA A 131 8.47 -4.96 -3.28
N ARG A 132 7.61 -4.69 -4.28
CA ARG A 132 6.23 -5.20 -4.32
C ARG A 132 6.19 -6.71 -4.19
N GLY A 133 6.99 -7.45 -4.98
CA GLY A 133 6.99 -8.92 -4.96
C GLY A 133 7.34 -9.48 -3.58
N SER A 134 8.35 -8.92 -2.92
CA SER A 134 8.75 -9.34 -1.57
C SER A 134 7.66 -9.06 -0.53
N ILE A 135 7.09 -7.85 -0.51
CA ILE A 135 6.06 -7.48 0.48
C ILE A 135 4.74 -8.24 0.23
N ASP A 136 4.38 -8.46 -1.03
CA ASP A 136 3.21 -9.25 -1.44
C ASP A 136 3.33 -10.70 -0.96
N ARG A 137 4.51 -11.32 -1.12
CA ARG A 137 4.79 -12.65 -0.58
C ARG A 137 4.63 -12.71 0.94
N VAL A 138 5.17 -11.73 1.68
CA VAL A 138 4.98 -11.65 3.14
C VAL A 138 3.48 -11.62 3.48
N ALA A 139 2.72 -10.77 2.81
CA ALA A 139 1.31 -10.51 3.12
C ALA A 139 0.34 -11.62 2.68
N ASN A 140 0.64 -12.32 1.59
CA ASN A 140 -0.32 -13.21 0.92
C ASN A 140 0.14 -14.67 0.87
N GLU A 141 1.41 -14.98 1.13
CA GLU A 141 1.93 -16.35 1.10
C GLU A 141 2.51 -16.80 2.45
N MET A 142 3.15 -15.90 3.21
CA MET A 142 3.89 -16.30 4.42
C MET A 142 3.04 -16.16 5.69
N LEU A 143 2.63 -14.94 6.00
CA LEU A 143 1.91 -14.65 7.23
C LEU A 143 0.51 -15.30 7.30
N PRO A 144 -0.30 -15.37 6.22
CA PRO A 144 -1.58 -16.07 6.27
C PRO A 144 -1.48 -17.56 6.62
N ASP A 145 -0.35 -18.19 6.27
CA ASP A 145 -0.06 -19.60 6.57
C ASP A 145 0.74 -19.76 7.89
N CYS A 146 0.87 -18.69 8.67
CA CYS A 146 1.65 -18.66 9.91
C CYS A 146 3.12 -19.09 9.73
N ARG A 147 3.67 -18.88 8.53
CA ARG A 147 5.07 -19.18 8.19
C ARG A 147 5.95 -17.98 8.53
N PHE A 148 6.39 -17.90 9.78
CA PHE A 148 7.23 -16.80 10.29
C PHE A 148 8.70 -16.91 9.88
N VAL A 149 9.20 -18.13 9.65
CA VAL A 149 10.58 -18.36 9.21
C VAL A 149 10.83 -17.68 7.87
N GLY A 150 11.84 -16.80 7.83
CA GLY A 150 12.24 -16.05 6.63
C GLY A 150 11.41 -14.80 6.34
N VAL A 151 10.38 -14.46 7.14
CA VAL A 151 9.59 -13.24 6.95
C VAL A 151 10.47 -12.01 7.05
N ALA A 152 11.33 -11.95 8.07
CA ALA A 152 12.25 -10.82 8.27
C ALA A 152 13.19 -10.63 7.06
N ASP A 153 13.71 -11.72 6.50
CA ASP A 153 14.59 -11.66 5.32
C ASP A 153 13.85 -11.21 4.06
N GLU A 154 12.64 -11.72 3.83
CA GLU A 154 11.81 -11.31 2.68
C GLU A 154 11.37 -9.84 2.82
N PHE A 155 10.96 -9.43 4.01
CA PHE A 155 10.63 -8.04 4.30
C PHE A 155 11.84 -7.12 4.08
N ALA A 156 13.02 -7.50 4.58
CA ALA A 156 14.27 -6.76 4.39
C ALA A 156 14.67 -6.64 2.91
N ARG A 157 14.45 -7.70 2.10
CA ARG A 157 14.62 -7.62 0.63
C ARG A 157 13.71 -6.57 0.01
N GLY A 158 12.45 -6.52 0.45
CA GLY A 158 11.48 -5.53 0.02
C GLY A 158 11.91 -4.10 0.35
N VAL A 159 12.27 -3.86 1.61
CA VAL A 159 12.77 -2.55 2.10
C VAL A 159 14.01 -2.11 1.32
N LYS A 160 15.01 -2.99 1.18
CA LYS A 160 16.25 -2.69 0.45
C LYS A 160 15.97 -2.25 -1.00
N SER A 161 15.02 -2.91 -1.65
CA SER A 161 14.64 -2.57 -3.03
C SER A 161 13.99 -1.19 -3.08
N LEU A 162 13.04 -0.88 -2.19
CA LEU A 162 12.43 0.45 -2.13
C LEU A 162 13.46 1.56 -1.84
N GLU A 163 14.37 1.32 -0.88
CA GLU A 163 15.44 2.27 -0.53
C GLU A 163 16.38 2.55 -1.72
N SER A 164 16.60 1.57 -2.61
CA SER A 164 17.41 1.78 -3.82
C SER A 164 16.79 2.82 -4.76
N CYS A 165 15.46 2.82 -4.90
CA CYS A 165 14.75 3.86 -5.64
C CYS A 165 14.81 5.21 -4.91
N TRP A 166 14.62 5.23 -3.58
CA TRP A 166 14.71 6.46 -2.80
C TRP A 166 16.10 7.13 -2.92
N ILE A 167 17.19 6.36 -2.81
CA ILE A 167 18.56 6.84 -2.98
C ILE A 167 18.77 7.43 -4.39
N ARG A 168 18.12 6.85 -5.40
CA ARG A 168 18.19 7.38 -6.78
C ARG A 168 17.54 8.76 -6.89
N LEU A 169 16.42 8.96 -6.19
CA LEU A 169 15.63 10.20 -6.24
C LEU A 169 16.12 11.28 -5.27
N MET A 170 16.97 10.96 -4.29
CA MET A 170 17.35 11.92 -3.24
C MET A 170 18.22 13.10 -3.72
N ARG A 171 18.80 13.02 -4.92
CA ARG A 171 19.72 14.03 -5.47
C ARG A 171 18.96 15.08 -6.30
N PRO A 172 19.34 16.37 -6.28
CA PRO A 172 18.79 17.35 -7.22
C PRO A 172 19.10 16.98 -8.69
N PRO A 173 18.20 17.27 -9.65
CA PRO A 173 16.85 17.85 -9.48
C PRO A 173 15.76 16.82 -9.14
N LEU A 174 16.10 15.53 -9.02
CA LEU A 174 15.14 14.43 -8.81
C LEU A 174 14.35 14.54 -7.50
N ARG A 175 14.95 15.15 -6.47
CA ARG A 175 14.29 15.37 -5.17
C ARG A 175 13.04 16.23 -5.24
N SER A 176 12.95 17.11 -6.24
CA SER A 176 11.79 17.98 -6.47
C SER A 176 10.73 17.35 -7.38
N THR A 177 10.92 16.10 -7.80
CA THR A 177 9.95 15.43 -8.67
C THR A 177 8.77 14.89 -7.86
N PRO A 178 7.54 14.85 -8.43
CA PRO A 178 6.39 14.24 -7.76
C PRO A 178 6.61 12.77 -7.36
N LEU A 179 7.51 12.06 -8.05
CA LEU A 179 7.82 10.68 -7.70
C LEU A 179 8.53 10.58 -6.34
N TYR A 180 9.39 11.54 -5.98
CA TYR A 180 10.09 11.53 -4.70
C TYR A 180 9.12 11.48 -3.51
N ASP A 181 8.04 12.27 -3.54
CA ASP A 181 7.05 12.32 -2.46
C ASP A 181 6.26 11.01 -2.34
N LEU A 182 5.95 10.36 -3.47
CA LEU A 182 5.30 9.05 -3.47
C LEU A 182 6.20 7.98 -2.86
N VAL A 183 7.49 7.95 -3.25
CA VAL A 183 8.46 7.02 -2.66
C VAL A 183 8.64 7.29 -1.18
N TRP A 184 8.71 8.55 -0.78
CA TRP A 184 8.77 8.93 0.63
C TRP A 184 7.57 8.41 1.41
N ALA A 185 6.36 8.57 0.88
CA ALA A 185 5.14 8.05 1.51
C ALA A 185 5.12 6.51 1.59
N ASP A 186 5.69 5.80 0.61
CA ASP A 186 5.78 4.33 0.65
C ASP A 186 6.77 3.83 1.70
N ARG A 187 7.85 4.58 1.98
CA ARG A 187 8.78 4.26 3.07
C ARG A 187 8.09 4.28 4.44
N TYR A 188 7.20 5.25 4.68
CA TYR A 188 6.42 5.28 5.93
C TYR A 188 5.49 4.08 6.07
N LYS A 189 4.95 3.55 4.97
CA LYS A 189 4.13 2.33 4.99
C LYS A 189 4.96 1.11 5.34
N LEU A 190 6.20 1.00 4.83
CA LEU A 190 7.12 -0.05 5.26
C LEU A 190 7.53 0.09 6.72
N LEU A 191 7.79 1.31 7.18
CA LEU A 191 8.08 1.58 8.59
C LEU A 191 6.91 1.15 9.49
N LEU A 192 5.67 1.42 9.08
CA LEU A 192 4.48 0.96 9.82
C LEU A 192 4.44 -0.57 9.95
N ILE A 193 4.72 -1.31 8.86
CA ILE A 193 4.76 -2.78 8.92
C ILE A 193 5.78 -3.24 9.96
N HIS A 194 6.98 -2.67 9.95
CA HIS A 194 8.03 -3.01 10.93
C HIS A 194 7.62 -2.72 12.38
N LEU A 195 6.95 -1.59 12.62
CA LEU A 195 6.47 -1.23 13.96
C LEU A 195 5.38 -2.18 14.46
N LEU A 196 4.47 -2.61 13.57
CA LEU A 196 3.43 -3.58 13.91
C LEU A 196 4.02 -5.00 14.12
N ASP A 197 5.04 -5.38 13.34
CA ASP A 197 5.74 -6.65 13.50
C ASP A 197 6.48 -6.74 14.85
N GLY A 198 7.09 -5.63 15.29
CA GLY A 198 7.69 -5.51 16.62
C GLY A 198 6.71 -5.61 17.80
N LYS A 199 5.40 -5.70 17.55
CA LYS A 199 4.36 -5.93 18.56
C LYS A 199 3.91 -7.39 18.65
N LEU A 200 4.48 -8.28 17.83
CA LEU A 200 4.14 -9.70 17.85
C LEU A 200 4.75 -10.47 19.03
N TYR A 201 5.73 -9.89 19.75
CA TYR A 201 6.49 -10.51 20.84
C TYR A 201 6.59 -9.60 22.08
#